data_AF-A0A433F3E6-F1
#
_entry.id   AF-A0A433F3E6-F1
#
_cell.length_a   1.000
_cell.length_b   1.000
_cell.length_c   1.000
_cell.angle_alpha   90.00
_cell.angle_beta   90.00
_cell.angle_gamma   90.00
#
_symmetry.space_group_name_H-M   'P 1'
#
loop_
_entity.id
_entity.type
_entity.pdbx_description
1 polymer ?
#
loop_
_entity_poly.entity_id
_entity_poly.type
_entity_poly.pdbx_seq_one_letter_code
_entity_poly.pdbx_strand_id
1 'polypeptide(L)'
;MPSPSEPAASADRPAGTPASSRPRRTVGQRILQSILVVSLPVLLLGLGARLVATPVFLWLEYHRPGFPADHWGMGTEERMTFGSYGMDYIMNLAPPEYLGGLVSPEGGMAFTPAEVSHMSDVQHVMQWGLLSAFVLLVVSVLAGWWLHRRAPGAASAAWFAGAWLTVLLLVAACVAAVLGWQSFFAAFHSLFFSSGTWTFSISDTLIRLYPTQFWIDAAIAVALVTLVGAFAVMLVTTRRRRRAAAASAAPWAGGRGRLRSRT
;
A
#
# COMPACT_ATOMS: atom_id res chain seq x y z
N MET A 1 -47.16 76.86 -1.70
CA MET A 1 -47.30 75.46 -2.15
C MET A 1 -45.91 74.85 -2.21
N PRO A 2 -45.63 73.76 -1.46
CA PRO A 2 -44.32 73.12 -1.40
C PRO A 2 -44.16 72.12 -2.57
N SER A 3 -42.96 72.05 -3.15
CA SER A 3 -42.57 71.08 -4.19
C SER A 3 -41.72 69.95 -3.56
N PRO A 4 -41.79 68.69 -4.05
CA PRO A 4 -41.53 67.50 -3.24
C PRO A 4 -40.07 66.98 -3.30
N SER A 5 -39.58 66.62 -2.11
CA SER A 5 -38.79 65.43 -1.72
C SER A 5 -37.67 64.90 -2.65
N GLU A 6 -36.43 64.99 -2.14
CA GLU A 6 -35.35 64.03 -2.41
C GLU A 6 -35.82 62.58 -2.19
N PRO A 7 -35.44 61.62 -3.05
CA PRO A 7 -35.58 60.22 -2.71
C PRO A 7 -34.47 59.80 -1.74
N ALA A 8 -34.92 59.39 -0.55
CA ALA A 8 -34.14 58.73 0.47
C ALA A 8 -33.55 57.39 -0.02
N ALA A 9 -32.41 57.06 0.58
CA ALA A 9 -31.73 55.78 0.47
C ALA A 9 -32.63 54.58 0.79
N SER A 10 -32.58 53.54 -0.06
CA SER A 10 -32.71 52.14 0.37
C SER A 10 -32.38 51.18 -0.77
N ALA A 11 -31.35 50.35 -0.59
CA ALA A 11 -31.40 48.90 -0.86
C ALA A 11 -30.05 48.29 -0.47
N ASP A 12 -29.96 48.05 0.83
CA ASP A 12 -29.22 46.97 1.48
C ASP A 12 -28.81 45.85 0.50
N ARG A 13 -27.55 45.89 0.03
CA ARG A 13 -26.94 44.69 -0.55
C ARG A 13 -26.74 43.74 0.62
N PRO A 14 -27.27 42.50 0.60
CA PRO A 14 -26.97 41.56 1.66
C PRO A 14 -25.45 41.42 1.72
N ALA A 15 -24.86 41.87 2.82
CA ALA A 15 -23.45 41.76 3.09
C ALA A 15 -23.09 40.28 2.89
N GLY A 16 -22.31 40.00 1.84
CA GLY A 16 -21.88 38.66 1.51
C GLY A 16 -21.33 38.01 2.77
N THR A 17 -21.93 36.90 3.18
CA THR A 17 -21.47 36.11 4.31
C THR A 17 -19.97 35.93 4.13
N PRO A 18 -19.11 36.38 5.07
CA PRO A 18 -17.68 36.30 4.87
C PRO A 18 -17.37 34.81 4.67
N ALA A 19 -16.94 34.47 3.46
CA ALA A 19 -16.58 33.11 3.10
C ALA A 19 -15.63 32.62 4.18
N SER A 20 -16.04 31.61 4.96
CA SER A 20 -15.26 31.11 6.08
C SER A 20 -13.91 30.63 5.55
N SER A 21 -12.90 31.48 5.60
CA SER A 21 -11.57 31.16 5.11
C SER A 21 -10.97 30.20 6.12
N ARG A 22 -11.06 28.90 5.81
CA ARG A 22 -10.35 27.89 6.62
C ARG A 22 -8.88 28.34 6.70
N PRO A 23 -8.30 28.43 7.91
CA PRO A 23 -6.95 28.90 8.07
C PRO A 23 -6.00 28.08 7.19
N ARG A 24 -5.10 28.78 6.47
CA ARG A 24 -4.14 28.14 5.55
C ARG A 24 -3.26 27.19 6.37
N ARG A 25 -3.10 25.94 5.89
CA ARG A 25 -2.24 24.95 6.54
C ARG A 25 -0.79 25.43 6.58
N THR A 26 -0.13 25.21 7.73
CA THR A 26 1.29 25.50 7.92
C THR A 26 2.16 24.59 7.04
N VAL A 27 3.41 24.98 6.81
CA VAL A 27 4.37 24.16 6.04
C VAL A 27 4.55 22.78 6.67
N GLY A 28 4.74 22.71 7.99
CA GLY A 28 4.88 21.44 8.72
C GLY A 28 3.66 20.53 8.57
N GLN A 29 2.44 21.08 8.60
CA GLN A 29 1.23 20.30 8.35
C GLN A 29 1.21 19.70 6.93
N ARG A 30 1.64 20.45 5.91
CA ARG A 30 1.69 19.95 4.54
C ARG A 30 2.72 18.82 4.38
N ILE A 31 3.89 18.97 5.00
CA ILE A 31 4.93 17.92 5.00
C ILE A 31 4.38 16.63 5.59
N LEU A 32 3.76 16.69 6.77
CA LEU A 32 3.16 15.52 7.40
C LEU A 32 2.06 14.90 6.54
N GLN A 33 1.25 15.71 5.86
CA GLN A 33 0.25 15.20 4.93
C GLN A 33 0.87 14.49 3.73
N SER A 34 1.92 15.04 3.13
CA SER A 34 2.64 14.39 2.03
C SER A 34 3.21 13.04 2.45
N ILE A 35 3.76 12.96 3.67
CA ILE A 35 4.23 11.68 4.25
C ILE A 35 3.09 10.67 4.28
N LEU A 36 1.90 11.03 4.80
CA LEU A 36 0.75 10.10 4.85
C LEU A 36 0.24 9.71 3.46
N VAL A 37 0.29 10.62 2.48
CA VAL A 37 -0.14 10.34 1.10
C VAL A 37 0.78 9.30 0.45
N VAL A 38 2.09 9.49 0.57
CA VAL A 38 3.10 8.62 -0.04
C VAL A 38 3.28 7.32 0.74
N SER A 39 3.09 7.33 2.06
CA SER A 39 3.27 6.13 2.87
C SER A 39 2.22 5.06 2.61
N LEU A 40 0.99 5.46 2.28
CA LEU A 40 -0.09 4.50 2.08
C LEU A 40 0.19 3.46 0.98
N PRO A 41 0.56 3.83 -0.27
CA PRO A 41 0.86 2.83 -1.29
C PRO A 41 2.02 1.92 -0.87
N VAL A 42 3.07 2.47 -0.26
CA VAL A 42 4.24 1.69 0.19
C VAL A 42 3.86 0.66 1.27
N LEU A 43 3.09 1.08 2.27
CA LEU A 43 2.61 0.21 3.35
C LEU A 43 1.70 -0.91 2.83
N LEU A 44 0.79 -0.60 1.91
CA LEU A 44 -0.13 -1.58 1.35
C LEU A 44 0.57 -2.58 0.43
N LEU A 45 1.52 -2.13 -0.40
CA LEU A 45 2.36 -3.00 -1.22
C LEU A 45 3.25 -3.89 -0.34
N GLY A 46 3.88 -3.32 0.69
CA GLY A 46 4.70 -4.10 1.64
C GLY A 46 3.88 -5.16 2.39
N LEU A 47 2.64 -4.85 2.77
CA LEU A 47 1.72 -5.83 3.34
C LEU A 47 1.39 -6.93 2.33
N GLY A 48 1.07 -6.58 1.09
CA GLY A 48 0.82 -7.56 0.02
C GLY A 48 2.02 -8.49 -0.18
N ALA A 49 3.22 -7.92 -0.34
CA ALA A 49 4.46 -8.65 -0.50
C ALA A 49 4.71 -9.61 0.67
N ARG A 50 4.48 -9.16 1.91
CA ARG A 50 4.61 -10.00 3.10
C ARG A 50 3.64 -11.19 3.12
N LEU A 51 2.42 -11.02 2.60
CA LEU A 51 1.42 -12.08 2.57
C LEU A 51 1.73 -13.15 1.51
N VAL A 52 2.25 -12.75 0.35
CA VAL A 52 2.60 -13.69 -0.72
C VAL A 52 3.96 -14.37 -0.49
N ALA A 53 4.88 -13.74 0.24
CA ALA A 53 6.16 -14.32 0.65
C ALA A 53 5.98 -15.31 1.82
N THR A 54 5.21 -16.38 1.59
CA THR A 54 4.94 -17.44 2.57
C THR A 54 4.78 -18.82 1.92
N PRO A 55 5.14 -19.90 2.63
CA PRO A 55 4.81 -21.27 2.20
C PRO A 55 3.30 -21.50 2.02
N VAL A 56 2.46 -20.76 2.75
CA VAL A 56 0.99 -20.86 2.62
C VAL A 56 0.53 -20.37 1.26
N PHE A 57 1.05 -19.24 0.78
CA PHE A 57 0.73 -18.74 -0.55
C PHE A 57 1.23 -19.71 -1.64
N LEU A 58 2.46 -20.22 -1.49
CA LEU A 58 2.99 -21.25 -2.39
C LEU A 58 2.10 -22.49 -2.44
N TRP A 59 1.62 -22.96 -1.29
CA TRP A 59 0.70 -24.08 -1.21
C TRP A 59 -0.61 -23.81 -1.96
N LEU A 60 -1.20 -22.63 -1.79
CA LEU A 60 -2.42 -22.23 -2.51
C LEU A 60 -2.19 -22.24 -4.03
N GLU A 61 -1.04 -21.76 -4.48
CA GLU A 61 -0.66 -21.74 -5.89
C GLU A 61 -0.49 -23.14 -6.47
N TYR A 62 0.18 -24.05 -5.77
CA TYR A 62 0.37 -25.40 -6.28
C TYR A 62 -0.90 -26.27 -6.24
N HIS A 63 -1.88 -25.92 -5.41
CA HIS A 63 -3.12 -26.68 -5.25
C HIS A 63 -4.32 -26.05 -5.97
N ARG A 64 -4.17 -24.88 -6.60
CA ARG A 64 -5.24 -24.30 -7.44
C ARG A 64 -5.34 -25.01 -8.80
N PRO A 65 -6.55 -25.14 -9.36
CA PRO A 65 -6.72 -25.68 -10.70
C PRO A 65 -5.95 -24.87 -11.75
N GLY A 66 -5.22 -25.58 -12.62
CA GLY A 66 -4.54 -24.99 -13.78
C GLY A 66 -3.15 -24.40 -13.50
N PHE A 67 -2.60 -24.54 -12.29
CA PHE A 67 -1.19 -24.20 -12.06
C PHE A 67 -0.26 -25.15 -12.83
N PRO A 68 0.80 -24.64 -13.50
CA PRO A 68 1.63 -25.46 -14.37
C PRO A 68 2.43 -26.52 -13.59
N ALA A 69 2.40 -27.74 -14.10
CA ALA A 69 3.32 -28.80 -13.68
C ALA A 69 4.75 -28.46 -14.10
N ASP A 70 5.74 -29.02 -13.39
CA ASP A 70 7.14 -28.88 -13.78
C ASP A 70 7.43 -29.70 -15.04
N HIS A 71 8.04 -29.07 -16.06
CA HIS A 71 8.35 -29.74 -17.32
C HIS A 71 9.51 -30.73 -17.20
N TRP A 72 10.36 -30.60 -16.16
CA TRP A 72 11.54 -31.43 -15.92
C TRP A 72 11.28 -32.55 -14.90
N GLY A 73 10.02 -32.74 -14.48
CA GLY A 73 9.61 -33.89 -13.67
C GLY A 73 9.64 -33.69 -12.16
N MET A 74 9.89 -32.48 -11.64
CA MET A 74 9.80 -32.19 -10.21
C MET A 74 8.35 -32.37 -9.73
N GLY A 75 8.13 -33.30 -8.81
CA GLY A 75 6.80 -33.56 -8.25
C GLY A 75 6.29 -32.38 -7.42
N THR A 76 4.98 -32.24 -7.26
CA THR A 76 4.39 -31.16 -6.45
C THR A 76 4.87 -31.17 -5.00
N GLU A 77 5.04 -32.35 -4.39
CA GLU A 77 5.55 -32.48 -3.01
C GLU A 77 7.01 -32.02 -2.88
N GLU A 78 7.83 -32.36 -3.86
CA GLU A 78 9.22 -31.94 -3.94
C GLU A 78 9.32 -30.43 -4.13
N ARG A 79 8.53 -29.88 -5.06
CA ARG A 79 8.41 -28.43 -5.27
C ARG A 79 7.92 -27.73 -4.00
N MET A 80 6.96 -28.31 -3.28
CA MET A 80 6.48 -27.76 -2.01
C MET A 80 7.60 -27.73 -0.98
N THR A 81 8.43 -28.77 -0.92
CA THR A 81 9.53 -28.87 0.04
C THR A 81 10.60 -27.80 -0.24
N PHE A 82 11.20 -27.81 -1.43
CA PHE A 82 12.26 -26.85 -1.76
C PHE A 82 11.76 -25.41 -1.91
N GLY A 83 10.55 -25.22 -2.44
CA GLY A 83 9.91 -23.91 -2.51
C GLY A 83 9.58 -23.35 -1.12
N SER A 84 9.17 -24.18 -0.16
CA SER A 84 8.95 -23.70 1.22
C SER A 84 10.26 -23.27 1.86
N TYR A 85 11.37 -23.98 1.66
CA TYR A 85 12.68 -23.53 2.12
C TYR A 85 13.07 -22.17 1.54
N GLY A 86 12.83 -21.94 0.25
CA GLY A 86 13.08 -20.63 -0.37
C GLY A 86 12.20 -19.52 0.24
N MET A 87 10.91 -19.77 0.43
CA MET A 87 9.98 -18.82 1.06
C MET A 87 10.32 -18.52 2.52
N ASP A 88 10.78 -19.51 3.27
CA ASP A 88 11.23 -19.33 4.65
C ASP A 88 12.55 -18.56 4.69
N TYR A 89 13.49 -18.86 3.79
CA TYR A 89 14.80 -18.21 3.71
C TYR A 89 14.68 -16.69 3.53
N ILE A 90 13.84 -16.22 2.60
CA ILE A 90 13.69 -14.78 2.34
C ILE A 90 13.08 -14.00 3.51
N MET A 91 12.49 -14.70 4.48
CA MET A 91 11.84 -14.12 5.66
C MET A 91 12.58 -14.37 6.97
N ASN A 92 13.57 -15.26 6.99
CA ASN A 92 14.38 -15.57 8.17
C ASN A 92 15.73 -14.84 8.12
N LEU A 93 16.60 -15.12 9.10
CA LEU A 93 17.96 -14.56 9.22
C LEU A 93 19.04 -15.63 8.98
N ALA A 94 18.69 -16.73 8.30
CA ALA A 94 19.62 -17.81 8.05
C ALA A 94 20.67 -17.40 7.00
N PRO A 95 21.90 -17.92 7.08
CA PRO A 95 22.94 -17.60 6.12
C PRO A 95 22.75 -18.41 4.82
N PRO A 96 23.47 -18.08 3.72
CA PRO A 96 23.26 -18.70 2.40
C PRO A 96 23.37 -20.23 2.38
N GLU A 97 24.10 -20.84 3.33
CA GLU A 97 24.24 -22.29 3.49
C GLU A 97 22.90 -22.98 3.79
N TYR A 98 21.89 -22.24 4.28
CA TYR A 98 20.53 -22.75 4.47
C TYR A 98 19.92 -23.31 3.18
N LEU A 99 20.16 -22.63 2.05
CA LEU A 99 19.77 -23.13 0.72
C LEU A 99 20.91 -23.88 0.03
N GLY A 100 22.14 -23.39 0.17
CA GLY A 100 23.31 -23.97 -0.51
C GLY A 100 23.71 -25.36 -0.03
N GLY A 101 23.23 -25.80 1.15
CA GLY A 101 23.45 -27.14 1.68
C GLY A 101 22.33 -28.15 1.36
N LEU A 102 21.26 -27.73 0.67
CA LEU A 102 20.16 -28.62 0.31
C LEU A 102 20.59 -29.54 -0.84
N VAL A 103 20.26 -30.83 -0.73
CA VAL A 103 20.63 -31.88 -1.70
C VAL A 103 19.38 -32.34 -2.43
N SER A 104 19.44 -32.46 -3.76
CA SER A 104 18.30 -32.95 -4.55
C SER A 104 18.12 -34.47 -4.41
N PRO A 105 16.93 -35.01 -4.68
CA PRO A 105 16.68 -36.45 -4.67
C PRO A 105 17.59 -37.23 -5.64
N GLU A 106 18.00 -36.62 -6.74
CA GLU A 106 18.90 -37.20 -7.75
C GLU A 106 20.38 -37.15 -7.35
N GLY A 107 20.70 -36.48 -6.23
CA GLY A 107 22.05 -36.22 -5.77
C GLY A 107 22.64 -34.91 -6.33
N GLY A 108 23.55 -34.31 -5.56
CA GLY A 108 24.08 -32.97 -5.84
C GLY A 108 23.28 -31.86 -5.16
N MET A 109 23.73 -30.61 -5.29
CA MET A 109 23.07 -29.49 -4.62
C MET A 109 21.76 -29.13 -5.32
N ALA A 110 20.70 -28.93 -4.53
CA ALA A 110 19.38 -28.55 -5.02
C ALA A 110 19.37 -27.17 -5.68
N PHE A 111 20.21 -26.25 -5.21
CA PHE A 111 20.38 -24.92 -5.78
C PHE A 111 21.83 -24.72 -6.23
N THR A 112 22.01 -24.06 -7.37
CA THR A 112 23.32 -23.62 -7.84
C THR A 112 23.84 -22.47 -6.96
N PRO A 113 25.17 -22.23 -6.94
CA PRO A 113 25.73 -21.07 -6.23
C PRO A 113 25.15 -19.72 -6.68
N ALA A 114 24.79 -19.60 -7.96
CA ALA A 114 24.18 -18.39 -8.50
C ALA A 114 22.76 -18.17 -7.97
N GLU A 115 21.95 -19.23 -7.89
CA GLU A 115 20.60 -19.16 -7.30
C GLU A 115 20.65 -18.83 -5.81
N VAL A 116 21.59 -19.43 -5.07
CA VAL A 116 21.80 -19.14 -3.64
C VAL A 116 22.20 -17.67 -3.44
N SER A 117 23.12 -17.16 -4.27
CA SER A 117 23.52 -15.75 -4.23
C SER A 117 22.33 -14.83 -4.50
N HIS A 118 21.52 -15.11 -5.51
CA HIS A 118 20.34 -14.31 -5.80
C HIS A 118 19.30 -14.36 -4.67
N MET A 119 19.05 -15.54 -4.11
CA MET A 119 18.16 -15.66 -2.96
C MET A 119 18.66 -14.85 -1.76
N SER A 120 19.98 -14.77 -1.55
CA SER A 120 20.57 -13.89 -0.52
C SER A 120 20.28 -12.42 -0.81
N ASP A 121 20.37 -11.98 -2.07
CA ASP A 121 19.97 -10.61 -2.45
C ASP A 121 18.47 -10.39 -2.17
N VAL A 122 17.60 -11.34 -2.53
CA VAL A 122 16.15 -11.27 -2.27
C VAL A 122 15.87 -11.19 -0.77
N GLN A 123 16.57 -11.99 0.06
CA GLN A 123 16.46 -11.95 1.52
C GLN A 123 16.80 -10.55 2.05
N HIS A 124 17.89 -9.93 1.58
CA HIS A 124 18.23 -8.56 1.97
C HIS A 124 17.17 -7.55 1.54
N VAL A 125 16.68 -7.62 0.31
CA VAL A 125 15.62 -6.72 -0.20
C VAL A 125 14.36 -6.85 0.64
N MET A 126 13.95 -8.08 0.99
CA MET A 126 12.78 -8.33 1.82
C MET A 126 12.96 -7.79 3.25
N GLN A 127 14.10 -8.06 3.89
CA GLN A 127 14.37 -7.58 5.25
C GLN A 127 14.45 -6.05 5.32
N TRP A 128 15.25 -5.41 4.46
CA TRP A 128 15.39 -3.95 4.44
C TRP A 128 14.12 -3.25 3.98
N GLY A 129 13.38 -3.84 3.03
CA GLY A 129 12.09 -3.35 2.57
C GLY A 129 11.06 -3.35 3.69
N LEU A 130 10.92 -4.47 4.42
CA LEU A 130 9.98 -4.58 5.53
C LEU A 130 10.37 -3.73 6.73
N LEU A 131 11.66 -3.61 7.05
CA LEU A 131 12.14 -2.69 8.08
C LEU A 131 11.80 -1.23 7.72
N SER A 132 12.05 -0.84 6.46
CA SER A 132 11.72 0.50 5.96
C SER A 132 10.21 0.76 6.02
N ALA A 133 9.39 -0.22 5.63
CA ALA A 133 7.94 -0.14 5.73
C ALA A 133 7.47 -0.02 7.20
N PHE A 134 8.10 -0.73 8.13
CA PHE A 134 7.82 -0.63 9.55
C PHE A 134 8.15 0.76 10.11
N VAL A 135 9.34 1.30 9.80
CA VAL A 135 9.71 2.68 10.19
C VAL A 135 8.72 3.69 9.61
N LEU A 136 8.37 3.56 8.34
CA LEU A 136 7.41 4.42 7.66
C LEU A 136 6.00 4.33 8.28
N LEU A 137 5.59 3.14 8.73
CA LEU A 137 4.35 2.93 9.47
C LEU A 137 4.37 3.71 10.79
N VAL A 138 5.43 3.59 11.58
CA VAL A 138 5.59 4.34 12.85
C VAL A 138 5.52 5.84 12.60
N VAL A 139 6.28 6.36 11.63
CA VAL A 139 6.27 7.78 11.25
C VAL A 139 4.87 8.22 10.84
N SER A 140 4.15 7.41 10.06
CA SER A 140 2.80 7.71 9.60
C SER A 140 1.78 7.72 10.73
N VAL A 141 1.89 6.81 11.69
CA VAL A 141 1.04 6.79 12.88
C VAL A 141 1.26 8.05 13.72
N LEU A 142 2.52 8.42 13.98
CA LEU A 142 2.86 9.62 14.74
C LEU A 142 2.40 10.90 14.03
N ALA A 143 2.63 11.01 12.72
CA ALA A 143 2.18 12.13 11.89
C ALA A 143 0.65 12.22 11.87
N GLY A 144 -0.05 11.09 11.70
CA GLY A 144 -1.51 11.00 11.72
C GLY A 144 -2.11 11.41 13.07
N TRP A 145 -1.51 10.94 14.17
CA TRP A 145 -1.92 11.30 15.53
C TRP A 145 -1.72 12.80 15.81
N TRP A 146 -0.57 13.35 15.44
CA TRP A 146 -0.29 14.77 15.62
C TRP A 146 -1.25 15.64 14.80
N LEU A 147 -1.48 15.30 13.53
CA LEU A 147 -2.43 16.00 12.66
C LEU A 147 -3.87 15.90 13.19
N HIS A 148 -4.26 14.75 13.75
CA HIS A 148 -5.59 14.60 14.34
C HIS A 148 -5.81 15.58 15.50
N ARG A 149 -4.79 15.83 16.33
CA ARG A 149 -4.88 16.77 17.47
C ARG A 149 -4.78 18.24 17.05
N ARG A 150 -3.94 18.57 16.06
CA ARG A 150 -3.59 19.96 15.71
C ARG A 150 -4.31 20.50 14.47
N ALA A 151 -4.84 19.63 13.61
CA ALA A 151 -5.52 20.00 12.38
C ALA A 151 -6.63 18.99 12.03
N PRO A 152 -7.79 19.03 12.73
CA PRO A 152 -8.88 18.09 12.53
C PRO A 152 -9.27 17.94 11.06
N GLY A 153 -9.35 16.69 10.58
CA GLY A 153 -9.66 16.35 9.19
C GLY A 153 -8.48 16.38 8.21
N ALA A 154 -7.32 16.96 8.58
CA ALA A 154 -6.13 16.99 7.72
C ALA A 154 -5.56 15.58 7.47
N ALA A 155 -5.48 14.75 8.51
CA ALA A 155 -5.04 13.35 8.38
C ALA A 155 -6.00 12.54 7.49
N SER A 156 -7.32 12.62 7.72
CA SER A 156 -8.30 11.92 6.88
C SER A 156 -8.27 12.39 5.42
N ALA A 157 -7.92 13.66 5.18
CA ALA A 157 -7.74 14.15 3.82
C ALA A 157 -6.48 13.61 3.14
N ALA A 158 -5.38 13.51 3.88
CA ALA A 158 -4.15 12.93 3.35
C ALA A 158 -4.34 11.44 3.05
N TRP A 159 -4.92 10.66 3.96
CA TRP A 159 -5.20 9.24 3.74
C TRP A 159 -6.13 8.98 2.55
N PHE A 160 -7.16 9.80 2.36
CA PHE A 160 -8.04 9.71 1.19
C PHE A 160 -7.28 9.99 -0.12
N ALA A 161 -6.42 11.01 -0.13
CA ALA A 161 -5.58 11.32 -1.28
C ALA A 161 -4.54 10.22 -1.55
N GLY A 162 -3.92 9.66 -0.51
CA GLY A 162 -3.02 8.51 -0.61
C GLY A 162 -3.71 7.28 -1.18
N ALA A 163 -4.99 7.07 -0.86
CA ALA A 163 -5.74 5.95 -1.41
C ALA A 163 -5.98 6.11 -2.92
N TRP A 164 -6.27 7.34 -3.38
CA TRP A 164 -6.37 7.62 -4.82
C TRP A 164 -5.03 7.49 -5.53
N LEU A 165 -3.94 7.96 -4.92
CA LEU A 165 -2.59 7.75 -5.43
C LEU A 165 -2.28 6.26 -5.57
N THR A 166 -2.65 5.46 -4.57
CA THR A 166 -2.47 4.01 -4.60
C THR A 166 -3.22 3.37 -5.77
N VAL A 167 -4.51 3.72 -5.96
CA VAL A 167 -5.31 3.21 -7.09
C VAL A 167 -4.70 3.62 -8.43
N LEU A 168 -4.25 4.88 -8.58
CA LEU A 168 -3.62 5.37 -9.79
C LEU A 168 -2.34 4.58 -10.13
N LEU A 169 -1.47 4.38 -9.14
CA LEU A 169 -0.23 3.62 -9.30
C LEU A 169 -0.50 2.15 -9.66
N LEU A 170 -1.50 1.52 -9.02
CA LEU A 170 -1.91 0.16 -9.36
C LEU A 170 -2.43 0.04 -10.79
N VAL A 171 -3.26 0.99 -11.24
CA VAL A 171 -3.77 1.00 -12.62
C VAL A 171 -2.61 1.14 -13.61
N ALA A 172 -1.68 2.06 -13.36
CA ALA A 172 -0.51 2.24 -14.22
C ALA A 172 0.37 0.97 -14.27
N ALA A 173 0.64 0.34 -13.12
CA ALA A 173 1.40 -0.90 -13.04
C ALA A 173 0.70 -2.05 -13.76
N CYS A 174 -0.62 -2.18 -13.59
CA CYS A 174 -1.43 -3.21 -14.27
C CYS A 174 -1.40 -3.04 -15.79
N VAL A 175 -1.58 -1.81 -16.29
CA VAL A 175 -1.48 -1.52 -17.73
C VAL A 175 -0.09 -1.89 -18.26
N ALA A 176 0.98 -1.50 -17.56
CA ALA A 176 2.34 -1.86 -17.96
C ALA A 176 2.57 -3.38 -18.00
N ALA A 177 2.09 -4.11 -16.98
CA ALA A 177 2.22 -5.56 -16.89
C ALA A 177 1.44 -6.30 -17.99
N VAL A 178 0.22 -5.84 -18.31
CA VAL A 178 -0.61 -6.42 -19.38
C VAL A 178 -0.02 -6.17 -20.76
N LEU A 179 0.53 -4.97 -21.00
CA LEU A 179 1.16 -4.64 -22.30
C LEU A 179 2.47 -5.41 -22.54
N GLY A 180 3.18 -5.80 -21.48
CA GLY A 180 4.43 -6.52 -21.62
C GLY A 180 4.97 -7.05 -20.30
N TRP A 181 4.51 -8.24 -19.90
CA TRP A 181 4.90 -8.87 -18.65
C TRP A 181 6.42 -8.99 -18.49
N GLN A 182 7.13 -9.46 -19.53
CA GLN A 182 8.58 -9.66 -19.46
C GLN A 182 9.34 -8.36 -19.21
N SER A 183 9.00 -7.29 -19.95
CA SER A 183 9.62 -5.97 -19.76
C SER A 183 9.27 -5.36 -18.42
N PHE A 184 8.01 -5.50 -17.97
CA PHE A 184 7.56 -5.04 -16.66
C PHE A 184 8.33 -5.73 -15.53
N PHE A 185 8.39 -7.07 -15.57
CA PHE A 185 9.08 -7.89 -14.57
C PHE A 185 10.57 -7.56 -14.53
N ALA A 186 11.23 -7.46 -15.69
CA ALA A 186 12.63 -7.11 -15.78
C ALA A 186 12.92 -5.69 -15.26
N ALA A 187 12.07 -4.72 -15.60
CA ALA A 187 12.22 -3.35 -15.11
C ALA A 187 12.07 -3.28 -13.58
N PHE A 188 11.08 -3.99 -13.01
CA PHE A 188 10.91 -4.11 -11.57
C PHE A 188 12.12 -4.79 -10.90
N HIS A 189 12.59 -5.92 -11.42
CA HIS A 189 13.74 -6.64 -10.86
C HIS A 189 15.02 -5.80 -10.91
N SER A 190 15.21 -5.03 -11.99
CA SER A 190 16.39 -4.15 -12.14
C SER A 190 16.42 -2.98 -11.15
N LEU A 191 15.32 -2.69 -10.43
CA LEU A 191 15.33 -1.71 -9.34
C LEU A 191 16.05 -2.23 -8.10
N PHE A 192 16.13 -3.55 -7.94
CA PHE A 192 16.63 -4.22 -6.74
C PHE A 192 17.91 -5.00 -6.99
N PHE A 193 18.10 -5.52 -8.20
CA PHE A 193 19.17 -6.46 -8.53
C PHE A 193 20.02 -5.96 -9.71
N SER A 194 21.31 -6.24 -9.62
CA SER A 194 22.28 -5.93 -10.68
C SER A 194 22.05 -6.78 -11.93
N SER A 195 22.43 -6.26 -13.10
CA SER A 195 22.32 -7.02 -14.35
C SER A 195 23.09 -8.33 -14.28
N GLY A 196 22.46 -9.44 -14.67
CA GLY A 196 23.05 -10.77 -14.73
C GLY A 196 23.05 -11.56 -13.42
N THR A 197 22.57 -11.00 -12.31
CA THR A 197 22.53 -11.71 -11.01
C THR A 197 21.21 -12.43 -10.73
N TRP A 198 20.20 -12.25 -11.58
CA TRP A 198 18.83 -12.74 -11.36
C TRP A 198 18.23 -13.46 -12.58
N THR A 199 19.03 -13.71 -13.61
CA THR A 199 18.60 -14.39 -14.84
C THR A 199 19.10 -15.83 -14.83
N PHE A 200 18.16 -16.78 -14.88
CA PHE A 200 18.43 -18.21 -14.75
C PHE A 200 17.91 -18.99 -15.96
N SER A 201 18.44 -20.19 -16.17
CA SER A 201 17.90 -21.14 -17.14
C SER A 201 16.51 -21.58 -16.72
N ILE A 202 15.67 -21.91 -17.70
CA ILE A 202 14.34 -22.49 -17.45
C ILE A 202 14.42 -23.83 -16.68
N SER A 203 15.55 -24.53 -16.77
CA SER A 203 15.82 -25.78 -16.06
C SER A 203 16.36 -25.59 -14.63
N ASP A 204 16.71 -24.36 -14.24
CA ASP A 204 17.27 -24.09 -12.92
C ASP A 204 16.17 -24.23 -11.85
N THR A 205 16.54 -24.74 -10.69
CA THR A 205 15.62 -25.09 -9.60
C THR A 205 14.71 -23.93 -9.23
N LEU A 206 15.24 -22.73 -9.13
CA LEU A 206 14.52 -21.52 -8.75
C LEU A 206 13.40 -21.19 -9.75
N ILE A 207 13.63 -21.36 -11.06
CA ILE A 207 12.61 -21.12 -12.09
C ILE A 207 11.56 -22.22 -12.09
N ARG A 208 11.96 -23.47 -11.80
CA ARG A 208 11.04 -24.61 -11.66
C ARG A 208 10.14 -24.48 -10.43
N LEU A 209 10.67 -23.94 -9.33
CA LEU A 209 9.91 -23.65 -8.12
C LEU A 209 9.00 -22.42 -8.28
N TYR A 210 9.51 -21.33 -8.85
CA TYR A 210 8.74 -20.10 -9.00
C TYR A 210 8.59 -19.74 -10.49
N PRO A 211 7.78 -20.51 -11.24
CA PRO A 211 7.59 -20.26 -12.67
C PRO A 211 6.91 -18.91 -12.88
N THR A 212 6.92 -18.40 -14.12
CA THR A 212 6.29 -17.11 -14.47
C THR A 212 4.86 -16.98 -13.94
N GLN A 213 4.08 -18.06 -13.97
CA GLN A 213 2.71 -18.08 -13.46
C GLN A 213 2.64 -17.74 -11.96
N PHE A 214 3.55 -18.26 -11.13
CA PHE A 214 3.62 -17.94 -9.71
C PHE A 214 3.79 -16.43 -9.48
N TRP A 215 4.68 -15.79 -10.25
CA TRP A 215 4.93 -14.35 -10.12
C TRP A 215 3.77 -13.49 -10.62
N ILE A 216 3.06 -13.93 -11.66
CA ILE A 216 1.82 -13.28 -12.12
C ILE A 216 0.76 -13.35 -11.02
N ASP A 217 0.53 -14.53 -10.46
CA ASP A 217 -0.49 -14.75 -9.44
C ASP A 217 -0.14 -14.00 -8.13
N ALA A 218 1.13 -13.98 -7.74
CA ALA A 218 1.63 -13.16 -6.63
C ALA A 218 1.40 -11.66 -6.88
N ALA A 219 1.71 -11.15 -8.08
CA ALA A 219 1.50 -9.75 -8.43
C ALA A 219 0.00 -9.37 -8.38
N ILE A 220 -0.87 -10.27 -8.86
CA ILE A 220 -2.33 -10.10 -8.76
C ILE A 220 -2.77 -10.06 -7.30
N ALA A 221 -2.31 -11.00 -6.45
CA ALA A 221 -2.65 -11.04 -5.04
C ALA A 221 -2.21 -9.77 -4.30
N VAL A 222 -0.99 -9.28 -4.56
CA VAL A 222 -0.50 -7.99 -4.03
C VAL A 222 -1.38 -6.84 -4.47
N ALA A 223 -1.76 -6.79 -5.76
CA ALA A 223 -2.63 -5.75 -6.29
C ALA A 223 -4.02 -5.78 -5.64
N LEU A 224 -4.60 -6.96 -5.44
CA LEU A 224 -5.90 -7.13 -4.78
C LEU A 224 -5.88 -6.68 -3.31
N VAL A 225 -4.88 -7.13 -2.53
CA VAL A 225 -4.71 -6.69 -1.13
C VAL A 225 -4.57 -5.17 -1.05
N THR A 226 -3.76 -4.60 -1.94
CA THR A 226 -3.51 -3.16 -2.01
C THR A 226 -4.78 -2.40 -2.38
N LEU A 227 -5.55 -2.89 -3.36
CA LEU A 227 -6.80 -2.27 -3.79
C LEU A 227 -7.87 -2.30 -2.69
N VAL A 228 -8.06 -3.46 -2.04
CA VAL A 228 -8.98 -3.62 -0.91
C VAL A 228 -8.58 -2.68 0.23
N GLY A 229 -7.29 -2.60 0.56
CA GLY A 229 -6.77 -1.67 1.57
C GLY A 229 -7.05 -0.21 1.23
N ALA A 230 -6.81 0.21 -0.02
CA ALA A 230 -7.08 1.56 -0.48
C ALA A 230 -8.59 1.90 -0.37
N PHE A 231 -9.47 1.01 -0.81
CA PHE A 231 -10.92 1.23 -0.69
C PHE A 231 -11.41 1.23 0.76
N ALA A 232 -10.86 0.39 1.64
CA ALA A 232 -11.15 0.43 3.06
C ALA A 232 -10.79 1.80 3.67
N VAL A 233 -9.61 2.34 3.32
CA VAL A 233 -9.19 3.68 3.75
C VAL A 233 -10.11 4.77 3.20
N MET A 234 -10.49 4.71 1.91
CA MET A 234 -11.46 5.64 1.32
C MET A 234 -12.81 5.61 2.04
N LEU A 235 -13.33 4.42 2.36
CA LEU A 235 -14.59 4.25 3.06
C LEU A 235 -14.53 4.84 4.47
N VAL A 236 -13.50 4.53 5.24
CA VAL A 236 -13.32 5.02 6.62
C VAL A 236 -13.17 6.54 6.64
N THR A 237 -12.34 7.10 5.76
CA THR A 237 -12.10 8.56 5.70
C THR A 237 -13.34 9.32 5.23
N THR A 238 -14.11 8.78 4.28
CA THR A 238 -15.37 9.38 3.82
C THR A 238 -16.44 9.36 4.92
N ARG A 239 -16.60 8.24 5.63
CA ARG A 239 -17.54 8.15 6.77
C ARG A 239 -17.18 9.16 7.87
N ARG A 240 -15.90 9.29 8.22
CA ARG A 240 -15.44 10.28 9.21
C ARG A 240 -15.76 11.72 8.79
N ARG A 241 -15.52 12.07 7.52
CA ARG A 241 -15.86 13.39 6.96
C ARG A 241 -17.37 13.67 7.02
N ARG A 242 -18.21 12.71 6.62
CA ARG A 242 -19.68 12.84 6.68
C ARG A 242 -20.19 13.02 8.11
N ARG A 243 -19.66 12.25 9.07
CA ARG A 243 -20.02 12.39 10.50
C ARG A 243 -19.62 13.75 11.07
N ALA A 244 -18.44 14.24 10.72
CA ALA A 244 -18.01 15.58 11.14
C ALA A 244 -18.91 16.68 10.56
N ALA A 245 -19.29 16.58 9.29
CA ALA A 245 -20.23 17.52 8.66
C ALA A 245 -21.62 17.49 9.32
N ALA A 246 -22.15 16.30 9.61
CA ALA A 246 -23.43 16.15 10.31
C ALA A 246 -23.40 16.73 11.73
N ALA A 247 -22.31 16.51 12.47
CA ALA A 247 -22.14 17.08 13.81
C ALA A 247 -22.07 18.62 13.79
N SER A 248 -21.50 19.22 12.75
CA SER A 248 -21.48 20.68 12.57
C SER A 248 -22.81 21.26 12.09
N ALA A 249 -23.67 20.45 11.46
CA ALA A 249 -24.99 20.87 10.95
C ALA A 249 -26.13 20.69 11.96
N ALA A 250 -25.90 20.01 13.08
CA ALA A 250 -26.90 19.84 14.13
C ALA A 250 -27.29 21.23 14.73
N PRO A 251 -28.59 21.60 14.74
CA PRO A 251 -29.04 22.87 15.31
C PRO A 251 -28.62 22.99 16.77
N TRP A 252 -28.12 24.16 17.16
CA TRP A 252 -27.74 24.48 18.54
C TRP A 252 -28.97 24.43 19.46
N ALA A 253 -29.28 23.26 20.02
CA ALA A 253 -30.37 23.06 20.99
C ALA A 253 -29.94 23.48 22.40
N GLY A 254 -29.52 24.75 22.57
CA GLY A 254 -28.80 25.17 23.77
C GLY A 254 -28.97 26.63 24.19
N GLY A 255 -30.15 27.22 24.01
CA GLY A 255 -30.39 28.61 24.44
C GLY A 255 -31.86 28.96 24.64
N ARG A 256 -32.60 28.22 25.47
CA ARG A 256 -33.83 28.76 26.05
C ARG A 256 -33.48 29.36 27.41
N GLY A 257 -33.48 30.68 27.45
CA GLY A 257 -33.16 31.49 28.61
C GLY A 257 -34.02 31.15 29.82
N ARG A 258 -33.37 31.01 30.97
CA ARG A 258 -34.00 31.18 32.27
C ARG A 258 -33.71 32.61 32.71
N LEU A 259 -34.47 33.57 32.18
CA LEU A 259 -34.68 34.85 32.85
C LEU A 259 -35.51 34.51 34.10
N ARG A 260 -34.83 34.24 35.22
CA ARG A 260 -35.47 34.28 36.54
C ARG A 260 -35.72 35.76 36.85
N SER A 261 -36.99 36.14 36.80
CA SER A 261 -37.49 37.41 37.31
C SER A 261 -37.05 37.57 38.78
N ARG A 262 -36.40 38.69 39.07
CA ARG A 262 -36.31 39.23 40.43
C ARG A 262 -37.70 39.71 40.84
N THR A 263 -38.23 39.11 41.89
CA THR A 263 -39.20 39.70 42.83
C THR A 263 -38.89 39.13 44.19
#